data_AF-A0A3N5SLM9-F1
#
_entry.id   AF-A0A3N5SLM9-F1
#
_cell.length_a   1.000
_cell.length_b   1.000
_cell.length_c   1.000
_cell.angle_alpha   90.00
_cell.angle_beta   90.00
_cell.angle_gamma   90.00
#
_symmetry.space_group_name_H-M   'P 1'
#
loop_
_entity.id
_entity.type
_entity.pdbx_description
1 polymer ?
#
loop_
_entity_poly.entity_id
_entity_poly.type
_entity_poly.pdbx_seq_one_letter_code
_entity_poly.pdbx_strand_id
1 'polypeptide(L)' 'MIGMTVILDGCGCWPDLQGKKIIRATRIQVAALQGGMKTGAPSVAFRIDLEDGQTVIAETSLKLLLTASDLFRAKYGDPR' A
#
# COMPACT_ATOMS: atom_id res chain seq x y z
N MET A 1 3.51 1.98 13.16
CA MET A 1 2.56 1.68 12.08
C MET A 1 2.14 3.00 11.46
N ILE A 2 2.03 3.05 10.14
CA ILE A 2 1.82 4.30 9.40
C ILE A 2 0.33 4.40 9.03
N GLY A 3 -0.24 5.61 9.13
CA GLY A 3 -1.60 5.88 8.65
C GLY A 3 -1.70 5.71 7.13
N MET A 4 -2.88 5.35 6.63
CA MET A 4 -3.12 5.20 5.20
C MET A 4 -4.13 6.24 4.73
N THR A 5 -3.74 7.06 3.75
CA THR A 5 -4.64 7.97 3.05
C THR A 5 -5.19 7.28 1.82
N VAL A 6 -6.53 7.26 1.67
CA VAL A 6 -7.20 6.66 0.51
C VAL A 6 -7.66 7.78 -0.42
N ILE A 7 -7.17 7.77 -1.67
CA ILE A 7 -7.56 8.71 -2.72
C ILE A 7 -8.41 7.93 -3.74
N LEU A 8 -9.69 8.28 -3.86
CA LEU A 8 -10.62 7.57 -4.75
C LEU A 8 -10.55 8.06 -6.21
N ASP A 9 -10.10 9.29 -6.44
CA ASP A 9 -9.91 9.92 -7.75
C ASP A 9 -8.41 10.10 -8.00
N GLY A 10 -7.74 9.02 -8.43
CA GLY A 10 -6.27 8.97 -8.52
C GLY A 10 -5.65 9.68 -9.72
N CYS A 11 -6.43 10.17 -10.69
CA CYS A 11 -5.88 10.88 -11.85
C CYS A 11 -5.27 12.22 -11.39
N GLY A 12 -3.97 12.40 -11.60
CA GLY A 12 -3.25 13.57 -11.10
C GLY A 12 -3.00 13.57 -9.58
N CYS A 13 -3.10 12.40 -8.92
CA CYS A 13 -2.74 12.30 -7.52
C CYS A 13 -1.24 12.58 -7.28
N TRP A 14 -0.94 13.09 -6.08
CA TRP A 14 0.42 13.46 -5.63
C TRP A 14 1.10 14.54 -6.49
N PRO A 15 0.51 15.75 -6.59
CA PRO A 15 1.11 16.87 -7.33
C PRO A 15 2.50 17.25 -6.79
N ASP A 16 2.76 16.96 -5.51
CA ASP A 16 4.05 17.20 -4.87
C ASP A 16 5.17 16.28 -5.41
N LEU A 17 4.85 15.24 -6.19
CA LEU A 17 5.84 14.41 -6.89
C LEU A 17 6.30 15.02 -8.22
N GLN A 18 5.68 16.10 -8.69
CA GLN A 18 6.10 16.77 -9.91
C GLN A 18 7.55 17.25 -9.82
N GLY A 19 8.37 16.88 -10.80
CA GLY A 19 9.79 17.23 -10.84
C GLY A 19 10.68 16.42 -9.88
N LYS A 20 10.12 15.52 -9.06
CA LYS A 20 10.91 14.60 -8.23
C LYS A 20 11.37 13.39 -9.04
N LYS A 21 12.51 12.82 -8.64
CA LYS A 21 12.98 11.54 -9.18
C LYS A 21 12.01 10.43 -8.78
N ILE A 22 11.42 9.77 -9.77
CA ILE A 22 10.56 8.61 -9.55
C ILE A 22 11.43 7.35 -9.62
N ILE A 23 11.48 6.59 -8.53
CA ILE A 23 12.13 5.29 -8.50
C ILE A 23 11.10 4.22 -8.87
N ARG A 24 11.44 3.36 -9.82
CA ARG A 24 10.57 2.27 -10.25
C ARG A 24 10.88 1.01 -9.44
N ALA A 25 9.80 0.33 -9.05
CA ALA A 25 9.91 -0.98 -8.41
C ALA A 25 10.12 -2.05 -9.49
N THR A 26 11.01 -3.01 -9.22
CA THR A 26 11.21 -4.19 -10.07
C THR A 26 10.28 -5.33 -9.66
N ARG A 27 9.94 -5.40 -8.36
CA ARG A 27 9.05 -6.42 -7.81
C ARG A 27 8.26 -5.86 -6.64
N ILE A 28 6.97 -6.23 -6.59
CA ILE A 28 6.10 -5.97 -5.45
C ILE A 28 5.62 -7.32 -4.92
N GLN A 29 5.72 -7.52 -3.61
CA GLN A 29 5.19 -8.70 -2.90
C GLN A 29 4.33 -8.23 -1.74
N VAL A 30 3.33 -9.04 -1.39
CA VAL A 30 2.47 -8.81 -0.24
C VAL A 30 2.47 -10.04 0.67
N ALA A 31 2.54 -9.82 1.98
CA ALA A 31 2.49 -10.88 2.98
C ALA A 31 1.50 -10.51 4.09
N ALA A 32 0.62 -11.44 4.45
CA ALA A 32 -0.19 -11.34 5.64
C ALA A 32 0.62 -11.82 6.84
N LEU A 33 0.65 -11.02 7.91
CA LEU A 33 1.40 -11.33 9.13
C LEU A 33 0.41 -11.61 10.26
N GLN A 34 0.27 -12.89 10.62
CA GLN A 34 -0.57 -13.32 11.73
C GLN A 34 0.02 -12.77 13.04
N GLY A 35 -0.59 -11.71 13.58
CA GLY A 35 -0.08 -11.03 14.78
C GLY A 35 0.99 -9.96 14.55
N GLY A 36 1.12 -9.42 13.34
CA GLY A 36 2.12 -8.37 13.06
C GLY A 36 1.87 -7.02 13.76
N MET A 37 0.74 -6.87 14.45
CA MET A 37 0.41 -5.66 15.22
C MET A 37 0.80 -5.82 16.70
N LYS A 38 1.14 -4.71 17.38
CA LYS A 38 1.41 -4.71 18.85
C LYS A 38 0.26 -5.31 19.69
N THR A 39 -0.97 -5.26 19.18
CA THR A 39 -2.16 -5.83 19.82
C THR A 39 -2.37 -7.32 19.54
N GLY A 40 -1.53 -7.96 18.72
CA GLY A 40 -1.74 -9.32 18.23
C GLY A 40 -2.70 -9.43 17.04
N ALA A 41 -3.27 -8.32 16.56
CA ALA A 41 -4.07 -8.29 15.34
C ALA A 41 -3.21 -8.55 14.09
N PRO A 42 -3.78 -9.03 12.97
CA PRO A 42 -3.04 -9.21 11.73
C PRO A 42 -2.64 -7.87 11.08
N SER A 43 -1.45 -7.86 10.49
CA SER A 43 -0.97 -6.78 9.61
C SER A 43 -0.67 -7.31 8.21
N VAL A 44 -0.33 -6.40 7.30
CA VAL A 44 0.08 -6.69 5.94
C VAL A 44 1.37 -5.92 5.65
N ALA A 45 2.35 -6.63 5.09
CA ALA A 45 3.61 -6.05 4.64
C ALA A 45 3.67 -6.06 3.12
N PHE A 46 4.06 -4.92 2.56
CA PHE A 46 4.44 -4.75 1.17
C PHE A 46 5.96 -4.71 1.10
N ARG A 47 6.52 -5.63 0.31
CA ARG A 47 7.93 -5.62 -0.07
C ARG A 47 8.07 -5.08 -1.49
N ILE A 48 8.88 -4.06 -1.65
CA ILE A 48 9.11 -3.36 -2.90
C ILE A 48 10.61 -3.42 -3.18
N ASP A 49 11.01 -4.26 -4.13
CA ASP A 49 12.42 -4.33 -4.57
C ASP A 49 12.65 -3.26 -5.65
N LEU A 50 13.78 -2.56 -5.58
CA LEU A 50 14.19 -1.46 -6.45
C LEU A 50 15.27 -1.91 -7.44
N GLU A 51 15.47 -1.14 -8.52
CA GLU A 51 16.46 -1.46 -9.57
C GLU A 51 17.91 -1.40 -9.09
N ASP A 52 18.19 -0.59 -8.07
CA ASP A 52 19.52 -0.44 -7.47
C ASP A 52 19.83 -1.53 -6.43
N GLY A 53 18.97 -2.54 -6.29
CA GLY A 53 19.11 -3.65 -5.36
C GLY A 53 18.65 -3.34 -3.94
N GLN A 54 18.19 -2.11 -3.64
CA GLN A 54 17.57 -1.79 -2.36
C GLN A 54 16.15 -2.36 -2.25
N THR A 55 15.70 -2.63 -1.03
CA THR A 55 14.33 -3.06 -0.74
C THR A 55 13.65 -2.09 0.21
N VAL A 56 12.45 -1.65 -0.15
CA VAL A 56 11.55 -0.88 0.72
C VAL A 56 10.50 -1.81 1.30
N ILE A 57 10.32 -1.75 2.63
CA ILE A 57 9.22 -2.42 3.32
C ILE A 57 8.24 -1.39 3.84
N ALA A 58 6.97 -1.54 3.50
CA ALA A 58 5.87 -0.77 4.08
C ALA A 58 4.89 -1.72 4.76
N GLU A 59 4.45 -1.39 5.98
CA GLU A 59 3.52 -2.22 6.74
C GLU A 59 2.34 -1.40 7.26
N THR A 60 1.13 -1.97 7.15
CA THR A 60 -0.08 -1.42 7.76
C THR A 60 -0.94 -2.55 8.33
N SER A 61 -1.98 -2.22 9.09
CA SER A 61 -2.91 -3.24 9.58
C SER A 61 -3.70 -3.88 8.44
N LEU A 62 -4.02 -5.17 8.56
CA LEU A 62 -4.88 -5.84 7.58
C LEU A 62 -6.26 -5.18 7.52
N LYS A 63 -6.78 -4.74 8.68
CA LYS A 63 -8.05 -4.02 8.78
C LYS A 63 -8.07 -2.77 7.91
N LEU A 64 -7.03 -1.92 8.00
CA LEU A 64 -6.95 -0.70 7.20
C LEU A 64 -6.90 -1.00 5.70
N LEU A 65 -6.08 -1.98 5.28
CA LEU A 65 -6.00 -2.38 3.87
C LEU A 65 -7.37 -2.84 3.32
N LEU A 66 -8.08 -3.66 4.10
CA LEU A 66 -9.41 -4.14 3.71
C LEU A 66 -10.42 -2.99 3.63
N THR A 67 -10.38 -2.04 4.58
CA THR A 67 -11.22 -0.85 4.52
C THR A 67 -10.98 -0.03 3.25
N ALA A 68 -9.72 0.17 2.83
CA ALA A 68 -9.45 0.83 1.55
C ALA A 68 -9.98 0.04 0.35
N SER A 69 -9.84 -1.29 0.38
CA SER A 69 -10.36 -2.17 -0.67
C SER A 69 -11.88 -2.06 -0.79
N ASP A 70 -12.59 -2.00 0.32
CA ASP A 70 -14.04 -1.83 0.35
C ASP A 70 -14.47 -0.46 -0.20
N LEU A 71 -13.71 0.61 0.07
CA LEU A 71 -13.95 1.92 -0.53
C LEU A 71 -13.76 1.93 -2.05
N PHE A 72 -12.72 1.26 -2.55
CA PHE A 72 -12.53 1.11 -4.00
C PHE A 72 -13.65 0.30 -4.64
N ARG A 73 -14.09 -0.79 -4.00
CA ARG A 73 -15.24 -1.59 -4.46
C ARG A 73 -16.53 -0.78 -4.48
N ALA A 74 -16.78 0.03 -3.46
CA ALA A 74 -17.96 0.88 -3.40
C ALA A 74 -18.01 1.90 -4.55
N LYS A 75 -16.84 2.39 -5.01
CA LYS A 75 -16.76 3.36 -6.11
C LYS A 75 -16.80 2.72 -7.50
N TYR A 76 -16.09 1.61 -7.69
CA TYR A 76 -15.84 1.04 -9.02
C TYR A 76 -16.46 -0.34 -9.26
N GLY A 77 -17.15 -0.92 -8.28
CA GLY A 77 -17.61 -2.32 -8.32
C GLY A 77 -16.49 -3.32 -8.03
N ASP A 78 -16.68 -4.58 -8.39
CA ASP A 78 -15.63 -5.62 -8.31
C ASP A 78 -15.07 -5.91 -9.72
N PRO A 79 -13.85 -5.45 -10.03
CA PRO A 79 -13.25 -5.62 -11.37
C PRO A 79 -12.44 -6.92 -11.54
N ARG A 80 -12.48 -7.85 -10.57
CA ARG A 80 -11.77 -9.14 -10.61
C ARG A 80 -12.61 -10.23 -11.25
#